data_AF-A0A544Z218-F1
#
_entry.id   AF-A0A544Z218-F1
#
_cell.length_a   1.000
_cell.length_b   1.000
_cell.length_c   1.000
_cell.angle_alpha   90.00
_cell.angle_beta   90.00
_cell.angle_gamma   90.00
#
_symmetry.space_group_name_H-M   'P 1'
#
loop_
_entity.id
_entity.type
_entity.pdbx_description
1 polymer ?
#
loop_
_entity_poly.entity_id
_entity_poly.type
_entity_poly.pdbx_seq_one_letter_code
_entity_poly.pdbx_strand_id
1 'polypeptide(L)'
;MTSMQAEVEQVWPRDGRVLVIGRIVGTAPTPPARTTATLILTNRDSPGLVLSCPATVDGGRFEAAFAVELVVSAVASRRIDGRQVWDLHLRLPGDPEPLRLGRHLDDIPDKKKIMTFPAQTGETRTGAVSVKPYYTVMQNLSLISRPVQA
;
A
#
# COMPACT_ATOMS: atom_id res chain seq x y z
N MET A 1 15.30 19.87 -8.04
CA MET A 1 14.94 18.70 -8.84
C MET A 1 13.70 18.08 -8.24
N THR A 2 12.63 17.88 -9.00
CA THR A 2 11.42 17.20 -8.50
C THR A 2 11.76 15.72 -8.34
N SER A 3 11.76 15.23 -7.10
CA SER A 3 12.00 13.81 -6.81
C SER A 3 10.92 12.94 -7.46
N MET A 4 11.25 11.69 -7.80
CA MET A 4 10.26 10.73 -8.29
C MET A 4 9.15 10.50 -7.26
N GLN A 5 7.93 10.29 -7.73
CA GLN A 5 6.76 10.01 -6.91
C GLN A 5 5.96 8.86 -7.52
N ALA A 6 5.36 8.02 -6.69
CA ALA A 6 4.42 6.98 -7.10
C ALA A 6 2.98 7.49 -6.87
N GLU A 7 2.39 8.06 -7.92
CA GLU A 7 1.04 8.62 -7.93
C GLU A 7 -0.01 7.52 -8.16
N VAL A 8 -0.79 7.24 -7.12
CA VAL A 8 -1.89 6.27 -7.13
C VAL A 8 -3.07 6.85 -7.88
N GLU A 9 -3.56 6.11 -8.87
CA GLU A 9 -4.74 6.47 -9.66
C GLU A 9 -5.96 5.68 -9.23
N GLN A 10 -5.77 4.40 -8.87
CA GLN A 10 -6.86 3.50 -8.48
C GLN A 10 -6.46 2.59 -7.32
N VAL A 11 -7.44 2.32 -6.45
CA VAL A 11 -7.31 1.36 -5.34
C VAL A 11 -8.58 0.52 -5.32
N TRP A 12 -8.43 -0.80 -5.44
CA TRP A 12 -9.53 -1.75 -5.51
C TRP A 12 -9.40 -2.83 -4.43
N PRO A 13 -10.02 -2.65 -3.26
CA PRO A 13 -10.11 -3.67 -2.23
C PRO A 13 -11.34 -4.53 -2.52
N ARG A 14 -11.12 -5.79 -2.87
CA ARG A 14 -12.20 -6.73 -3.19
C ARG A 14 -11.71 -8.16 -3.06
N ASP A 15 -12.60 -9.06 -2.66
CA ASP A 15 -12.39 -10.51 -2.65
C ASP A 15 -11.10 -10.94 -1.92
N GLY A 16 -10.81 -10.30 -0.77
CA GLY A 16 -9.62 -10.60 0.05
C GLY A 16 -8.31 -10.11 -0.57
N ARG A 17 -8.37 -9.20 -1.54
CA ARG A 17 -7.21 -8.60 -2.21
C ARG A 17 -7.30 -7.08 -2.24
N VAL A 18 -6.15 -6.46 -2.42
CA VAL A 18 -6.04 -5.03 -2.74
C VAL A 18 -5.18 -4.89 -3.98
N LEU A 19 -5.77 -4.32 -5.03
CA LEU A 19 -5.08 -3.89 -6.23
C LEU A 19 -4.85 -2.38 -6.17
N VAL A 20 -3.63 -1.95 -6.46
CA VAL A 20 -3.24 -0.55 -6.58
C VAL A 20 -2.63 -0.32 -7.95
N ILE A 21 -3.16 0.66 -8.66
CA ILE A 21 -2.68 1.10 -9.98
C ILE A 21 -2.29 2.56 -9.87
N GLY A 22 -1.18 2.93 -10.51
CA GLY A 22 -0.76 4.31 -10.57
C GLY A 22 0.32 4.56 -11.60
N ARG A 23 0.97 5.72 -11.49
CA ARG A 23 2.07 6.14 -12.34
C ARG A 23 3.25 6.64 -11.52
N ILE A 24 4.44 6.45 -12.06
CA ILE A 24 5.67 7.04 -11.58
C ILE A 24 5.84 8.37 -12.31
N VAL A 25 5.90 9.46 -11.56
CA VAL A 25 6.09 10.82 -12.09
C VAL A 25 7.41 11.38 -11.59
N GLY A 26 8.10 12.18 -12.40
CA GLY A 26 9.38 12.79 -12.04
C GLY A 26 10.37 12.82 -13.20
N THR A 27 11.62 13.18 -12.92
CA THR A 27 12.66 13.42 -13.94
C THR A 27 13.53 12.20 -14.25
N ALA A 28 13.18 11.03 -13.75
CA ALA A 28 13.96 9.82 -14.01
C ALA A 28 13.62 9.19 -15.37
N PRO A 29 14.56 8.43 -15.97
CA PRO A 29 14.28 7.64 -17.15
C PRO A 29 13.07 6.74 -16.92
N THR A 30 12.20 6.65 -17.92
CA THR A 30 11.08 5.73 -17.88
C THR A 30 11.59 4.29 -17.76
N PRO A 31 11.12 3.52 -16.76
CA PRO A 31 11.48 2.11 -16.66
C PRO A 31 11.12 1.33 -17.93
N PRO A 32 11.91 0.29 -18.29
CA PRO A 32 11.56 -0.60 -19.39
C PRO A 32 10.15 -1.20 -19.25
N ALA A 33 9.55 -1.59 -20.38
CA ALA A 33 8.28 -2.30 -20.37
C ALA A 33 8.38 -3.59 -19.52
N ARG A 34 7.34 -3.86 -18.73
CA ARG A 34 7.23 -5.05 -17.85
C ARG A 34 8.42 -5.24 -16.89
N THR A 35 8.93 -4.15 -16.34
CA THR A 35 9.91 -4.17 -15.25
C THR A 35 9.31 -4.76 -13.98
N THR A 36 9.97 -5.74 -13.37
CA THR A 36 9.60 -6.25 -12.05
C THR A 36 10.02 -5.25 -10.97
N ALA A 37 9.06 -4.84 -10.16
CA ALA A 37 9.23 -3.98 -9.00
C ALA A 37 8.70 -4.68 -7.74
N THR A 38 8.83 -4.03 -6.59
CA THR A 38 8.37 -4.58 -5.31
C THR A 38 7.48 -3.56 -4.60
N LEU A 39 6.25 -3.96 -4.25
CA LEU A 39 5.45 -3.21 -3.28
C LEU A 39 5.87 -3.63 -1.87
N ILE A 40 6.22 -2.64 -1.05
CA ILE A 40 6.68 -2.79 0.32
C ILE A 40 5.61 -2.24 1.25
N LEU A 41 5.24 -3.04 2.26
CA LEU A 41 4.32 -2.66 3.33
C LEU A 41 5.11 -2.61 4.63
N THR A 42 5.37 -1.41 5.14
CA THR A 42 6.07 -1.21 6.41
C THR A 42 5.06 -0.97 7.52
N ASN A 43 5.04 -1.78 8.57
CA ASN A 43 4.23 -1.47 9.74
C ASN A 43 4.88 -0.31 10.50
N ARG A 44 4.15 0.80 10.61
CA ARG A 44 4.63 2.01 11.29
C ARG A 44 4.69 1.84 12.80
N ASP A 45 3.77 1.06 13.35
CA ASP A 45 3.60 0.87 14.79
C ASP A 45 4.43 -0.32 15.32
N SER A 46 5.01 -1.11 14.42
CA SER A 46 5.93 -2.22 14.74
C SER A 46 7.18 -2.17 13.86
N PRO A 47 8.19 -1.35 14.26
CA PRO A 47 9.41 -1.18 13.49
C PRO A 47 10.10 -2.52 13.18
N GLY A 48 10.52 -2.69 11.92
CA GLY A 48 11.14 -3.93 11.42
C GLY A 48 10.14 -4.97 10.90
N LEU A 49 8.83 -4.80 11.10
CA LEU A 49 7.82 -5.61 10.42
C LEU A 49 7.56 -5.04 9.02
N VAL A 50 8.21 -5.65 8.04
CA VAL A 50 8.13 -5.27 6.62
C VAL A 50 7.65 -6.46 5.82
N LEU A 51 6.63 -6.25 4.99
CA LEU A 51 6.14 -7.23 4.04
C LEU A 51 6.47 -6.75 2.63
N SER A 52 6.62 -7.70 1.71
CA SER A 52 6.87 -7.40 0.31
C SER A 52 6.00 -8.28 -0.57
N CYS A 53 5.60 -7.73 -1.71
CA CYS A 53 4.89 -8.46 -2.75
C CYS A 53 5.27 -7.92 -4.13
N PRO A 54 5.12 -8.73 -5.19
CA PRO A 54 5.46 -8.30 -6.54
C PRO A 54 4.64 -7.09 -6.99
N ALA A 55 5.29 -6.21 -7.73
CA ALA A 55 4.67 -5.16 -8.52
C ALA A 55 5.23 -5.22 -9.94
N THR A 56 4.48 -4.72 -10.90
CA THR A 56 4.94 -4.59 -12.29
C THR A 56 4.93 -3.13 -12.68
N VAL A 57 5.94 -2.70 -13.42
CA VAL A 57 6.01 -1.38 -14.02
C VAL A 57 6.10 -1.54 -15.52
N ASP A 58 5.22 -0.88 -16.25
CA ASP A 58 5.20 -0.85 -17.70
C ASP A 58 5.27 0.60 -18.18
N GLY A 59 6.47 0.99 -18.65
CA GLY A 59 6.79 2.39 -18.84
C GLY A 59 6.70 3.15 -17.51
N GLY A 60 5.85 4.19 -17.47
CA GLY A 60 5.56 4.94 -16.26
C GLY A 60 4.43 4.36 -15.40
N ARG A 61 3.66 3.37 -15.86
CA ARG A 61 2.51 2.82 -15.12
C ARG A 61 2.97 1.71 -14.18
N PHE A 62 2.54 1.73 -12.93
CA PHE A 62 2.74 0.62 -12.01
C PHE A 62 1.43 -0.05 -11.63
N GLU A 63 1.52 -1.34 -11.32
CA GLU A 63 0.43 -2.17 -10.82
C GLU A 63 0.96 -3.10 -9.73
N ALA A 64 0.27 -3.16 -8.59
CA ALA A 64 0.59 -4.05 -7.49
C ALA A 64 -0.68 -4.63 -6.89
N ALA A 65 -0.73 -5.95 -6.75
CA ALA A 65 -1.82 -6.65 -6.10
C ALA A 65 -1.28 -7.50 -4.95
N PHE A 66 -1.93 -7.44 -3.79
CA PHE A 66 -1.58 -8.28 -2.65
C PHE A 66 -2.81 -8.89 -1.99
N ALA A 67 -2.64 -10.10 -1.47
CA ALA A 67 -3.64 -10.75 -0.64
C ALA A 67 -3.69 -10.08 0.72
N VAL A 68 -4.90 -9.83 1.22
CA VAL A 68 -5.15 -9.29 2.57
C VAL A 68 -4.58 -10.22 3.63
N GLU A 69 -4.58 -11.54 3.35
CA GLU A 69 -4.00 -12.57 4.20
C GLU A 69 -2.54 -12.31 4.55
N LEU A 70 -1.77 -11.67 3.66
CA LEU A 70 -0.38 -11.29 3.92
C LEU A 70 -0.26 -10.38 5.17
N VAL A 71 -1.15 -9.39 5.29
CA VAL A 71 -1.19 -8.47 6.43
C VAL A 71 -1.81 -9.15 7.65
N VAL A 72 -2.88 -9.91 7.46
CA VAL A 72 -3.62 -10.62 8.51
C VAL A 72 -2.72 -11.62 9.24
N SER A 73 -2.02 -12.48 8.50
CA SER A 73 -1.04 -13.43 9.05
C SER A 73 0.09 -12.73 9.79
N ALA A 74 0.59 -11.60 9.28
CA ALA A 74 1.64 -10.83 9.95
C ALA A 74 1.18 -10.26 11.31
N VAL A 75 -0.02 -9.67 11.36
CA VAL A 75 -0.63 -9.15 12.60
C VAL A 75 -0.86 -10.27 13.61
N ALA A 76 -1.42 -11.39 13.19
CA ALA A 76 -1.72 -12.53 14.07
C ALA A 76 -0.46 -13.20 14.62
N SER A 77 0.57 -13.40 13.78
CA SER A 77 1.83 -14.01 14.21
C SER A 77 2.53 -13.23 15.33
N ARG A 78 2.31 -11.91 15.37
CA ARG A 78 2.88 -11.00 16.36
C ARG A 78 1.95 -10.73 17.55
N ARG A 79 0.73 -11.31 17.57
CA ARG A 79 -0.29 -11.11 18.61
C ARG A 79 -0.57 -9.62 18.87
N ILE A 80 -0.78 -8.87 17.80
CA ILE A 80 -1.05 -7.44 17.90
C ILE A 80 -2.55 -7.23 18.15
N ASP A 81 -2.89 -6.72 19.34
CA ASP A 81 -4.28 -6.57 19.78
C ASP A 81 -4.91 -5.21 19.41
N GLY A 82 -4.18 -4.38 18.66
CA GLY A 82 -4.55 -3.00 18.36
C GLY A 82 -4.66 -2.66 16.88
N ARG A 83 -5.15 -1.44 16.62
CA ARG A 83 -5.04 -0.82 15.29
C ARG A 83 -3.55 -0.69 14.92
N GLN A 84 -3.21 -1.00 13.68
CA GLN A 84 -1.88 -0.78 13.10
C GLN A 84 -1.98 0.00 11.80
N VAL A 85 -0.97 0.80 11.51
CA VAL A 85 -0.81 1.52 10.25
C VAL A 85 0.29 0.89 9.42
N TRP A 86 -0.03 0.63 8.15
CA TRP A 86 0.91 0.11 7.17
C TRP A 86 1.16 1.13 6.09
N ASP A 87 2.43 1.29 5.78
CA ASP A 87 2.96 2.29 4.89
C ASP A 87 3.41 1.65 3.58
N LEU A 88 2.80 2.10 2.48
CA LEU A 88 2.98 1.52 1.16
C LEU A 88 4.06 2.26 0.38
N HIS A 89 5.06 1.53 -0.11
CA HIS A 89 6.11 2.06 -0.97
C HIS A 89 6.34 1.16 -2.18
N LEU A 90 6.69 1.75 -3.32
CA LEU A 90 7.11 1.05 -4.53
C LEU A 90 8.64 1.11 -4.64
N ARG A 91 9.31 -0.04 -4.60
CA ARG A 91 10.74 -0.14 -4.88
C ARG A 91 10.94 -0.57 -6.33
N LEU A 92 11.61 0.28 -7.08
CA LEU A 92 12.08 -0.02 -8.43
C LEU A 92 13.42 -0.77 -8.37
N PRO A 93 13.73 -1.60 -9.37
CA PRO A 93 15.00 -2.32 -9.40
C PRO A 93 16.17 -1.34 -9.57
N GLY A 94 17.20 -1.50 -8.74
CA GLY A 94 18.39 -0.64 -8.76
C GLY A 94 18.24 0.68 -8.02
N ASP A 95 17.02 1.08 -7.63
CA ASP A 95 16.80 2.28 -6.84
C ASP A 95 16.96 1.99 -5.33
N PRO A 96 17.80 2.75 -4.62
CA PRO A 96 18.03 2.53 -3.18
C PRO A 96 16.83 2.94 -2.33
N GLU A 97 16.12 3.99 -2.76
CA GLU A 97 15.03 4.61 -2.00
C GLU A 97 13.66 4.23 -2.58
N PRO A 98 12.81 3.51 -1.82
CA PRO A 98 11.49 3.15 -2.30
C PRO A 98 10.56 4.36 -2.31
N LEU A 99 9.78 4.51 -3.38
CA LEU A 99 8.87 5.64 -3.59
C LEU A 99 7.63 5.48 -2.73
N ARG A 100 7.31 6.49 -1.92
CA ARG A 100 6.06 6.48 -1.17
C ARG A 100 4.86 6.54 -2.11
N LEU A 101 3.88 5.65 -1.94
CA LEU A 101 2.63 5.74 -2.67
C LEU A 101 1.80 6.90 -2.11
N GLY A 102 1.36 7.78 -2.99
CA GLY A 102 0.49 8.91 -2.66
C GLY A 102 -0.37 9.35 -3.83
N ARG A 103 -1.22 10.36 -3.64
CA ARG A 103 -2.05 10.93 -4.71
C ARG A 103 -2.12 12.44 -4.53
N HIS A 104 -1.26 13.15 -5.22
CA HIS A 104 -1.00 14.58 -5.03
C HIS A 104 -1.38 15.43 -6.23
N LEU A 105 -1.46 14.85 -7.44
CA LEU A 105 -1.59 15.59 -8.71
C LEU A 105 -3.02 15.61 -9.29
N ASP A 106 -4.05 15.51 -8.46
CA ASP A 106 -5.45 15.42 -8.89
C ASP A 106 -6.33 16.59 -8.40
N ASP A 107 -5.73 17.59 -7.75
CA ASP A 107 -6.40 18.74 -7.13
C ASP A 107 -7.52 18.39 -6.12
N ILE A 108 -7.52 17.17 -5.57
CA ILE A 108 -8.47 16.75 -4.53
C ILE A 108 -7.84 16.96 -3.14
N PRO A 109 -8.27 17.97 -2.36
CA PRO A 109 -7.78 18.17 -1.00
C PRO A 109 -8.41 17.18 -0.01
N ASP A 110 -7.83 17.07 1.19
CA ASP A 110 -8.43 16.38 2.36
C ASP A 110 -8.96 14.95 2.08
N LYS A 111 -8.26 14.18 1.23
CA LYS A 111 -8.71 12.84 0.78
C LYS A 111 -9.03 11.90 1.92
N LYS A 112 -8.32 12.02 3.04
CA LYS A 112 -8.58 11.27 4.27
C LYS A 112 -10.05 11.36 4.75
N LYS A 113 -10.71 12.51 4.53
CA LYS A 113 -12.09 12.76 4.98
C LYS A 113 -13.14 12.32 3.96
N ILE A 114 -12.79 12.32 2.67
CA ILE A 114 -13.76 12.14 1.57
C ILE A 114 -13.61 10.81 0.82
N MET A 115 -12.42 10.20 0.81
CA MET A 115 -12.19 8.92 0.13
C MET A 115 -12.27 7.77 1.14
N THR A 116 -13.32 6.97 1.00
CA THR A 116 -13.53 5.77 1.81
C THR A 116 -13.41 4.53 0.94
N PHE A 117 -12.59 3.59 1.40
CA PHE A 117 -12.45 2.27 0.79
C PHE A 117 -13.14 1.19 1.63
N PRO A 118 -13.73 0.16 1.00
CA PRO A 118 -14.28 -0.96 1.74
C PRO A 118 -13.15 -1.71 2.46
N ALA A 119 -13.37 -2.05 3.73
CA ALA A 119 -12.46 -2.93 4.45
C ALA A 119 -12.54 -4.34 3.86
N GLN A 120 -11.43 -5.06 3.88
CA GLN A 120 -11.39 -6.50 3.63
C GLN A 120 -11.06 -7.20 4.95
N THR A 121 -11.59 -8.40 5.17
CA THR A 121 -11.36 -9.15 6.41
C THR A 121 -10.72 -10.49 6.07
N GLY A 122 -9.73 -10.91 6.86
CA GLY A 122 -9.19 -12.27 6.83
C GLY A 122 -9.32 -12.92 8.20
N GLU A 123 -9.47 -14.23 8.21
CA GLU A 123 -9.66 -15.04 9.41
C GLU A 123 -8.33 -15.61 9.91
N THR A 124 -8.18 -15.70 11.23
CA THR A 124 -7.01 -16.31 11.87
C THR A 124 -7.46 -17.22 13.01
N ARG A 125 -6.56 -18.07 13.52
CA ARG A 125 -6.85 -18.91 14.69
C ARG A 125 -7.24 -18.10 15.94
N THR A 126 -6.84 -16.84 16.02
CA THR A 126 -7.08 -15.96 17.17
C THR A 126 -8.19 -14.93 16.92
N GLY A 127 -8.88 -15.01 15.78
CA GLY A 127 -9.96 -14.10 15.39
C GLY A 127 -9.71 -13.39 14.05
N ALA A 128 -10.71 -12.64 13.60
CA ALA A 128 -10.65 -11.94 12.33
C ALA A 128 -9.84 -10.63 12.42
N VAL A 129 -9.15 -10.28 11.35
CA VAL A 129 -8.45 -8.99 11.20
C VAL A 129 -8.99 -8.28 9.96
N SER A 130 -9.47 -7.06 10.17
CA SER A 130 -9.84 -6.16 9.08
C SER A 130 -8.62 -5.41 8.56
N VAL A 131 -8.55 -5.16 7.26
CA VAL A 131 -7.53 -4.39 6.56
C VAL A 131 -8.21 -3.43 5.60
N LYS A 132 -7.93 -2.13 5.74
CA LYS A 132 -8.61 -1.06 5.01
C LYS A 132 -7.61 -0.04 4.47
N PRO A 133 -7.56 0.21 3.15
CA PRO A 133 -6.82 1.33 2.63
C PRO A 133 -7.40 2.67 3.06
N TYR A 134 -6.55 3.67 3.18
CA TYR A 134 -6.96 5.05 3.38
C TYR A 134 -5.86 6.01 2.93
N TYR A 135 -6.24 7.24 2.59
CA TYR A 135 -5.28 8.31 2.41
C TYR A 135 -4.97 8.99 3.75
N THR A 136 -3.68 9.24 4.00
CA THR A 136 -3.20 9.99 5.16
C THR A 136 -3.45 11.50 5.00
N VAL A 137 -3.17 12.27 6.05
CA VAL A 137 -3.21 13.75 5.97
C VAL A 137 -2.20 14.31 4.96
N MET A 138 -1.10 13.58 4.75
CA MET A 138 -0.09 13.91 3.74
C MET A 138 -0.47 13.38 2.36
N GLN A 139 -1.71 12.95 2.14
CA GLN A 139 -2.20 12.40 0.86
C GLN A 139 -1.47 11.12 0.38
N ASN A 140 -0.66 10.50 1.25
CA ASN A 140 -0.06 9.18 1.02
C ASN A 140 -1.09 8.07 1.21
N LEU A 141 -1.00 6.99 0.43
CA LEU A 141 -1.77 5.78 0.64
C LEU A 141 -1.14 4.94 1.77
N SER A 142 -1.99 4.47 2.68
CA SER A 142 -1.65 3.56 3.78
C SER A 142 -2.76 2.52 3.95
N LEU A 143 -2.50 1.49 4.75
CA LEU A 143 -3.53 0.60 5.27
C LEU A 143 -3.70 0.82 6.77
N ILE A 144 -4.92 0.58 7.25
CA ILE A 144 -5.19 0.29 8.65
C ILE A 144 -5.49 -1.20 8.75
N SER A 145 -4.81 -1.91 9.64
CA SER A 145 -5.29 -3.22 10.09
C SER A 145 -5.80 -3.13 11.52
N ARG A 146 -6.84 -3.89 11.86
CA ARG A 146 -7.41 -3.93 13.21
C ARG A 146 -8.06 -5.29 13.46
N PRO A 147 -7.84 -5.92 14.63
CA PRO A 147 -8.68 -7.03 15.07
C PRO A 147 -10.16 -6.64 15.03
N VAL A 148 -10.99 -7.53 14.49
CA VAL A 148 -12.45 -7.38 14.52
C VAL A 148 -12.91 -7.79 15.91
N GLN A 149 -13.62 -6.90 16.60
CA GLN A 149 -14.27 -7.25 17.85
C GLN A 149 -15.48 -8.13 17.51
N ALA A 150 -15.57 -9.28 18.17
CA ALA A 150 -16.75 -10.15 18.12
C ALA A 150 -17.94 -9.49 18.81
#